data_AF-A0A3D4YCW7-F1
#
_entry.id   AF-A0A3D4YCW7-F1
#
_cell.length_a   1.000
_cell.length_b   1.000
_cell.length_c   1.000
_cell.angle_alpha   90.00
_cell.angle_beta   90.00
_cell.angle_gamma   90.00
#
_symmetry.space_group_name_H-M   'P 1'
#
loop_
_entity.id
_entity.type
_entity.pdbx_description
1 polymer ?
#
loop_
_entity_poly.entity_id
_entity_poly.type
_entity_poly.pdbx_seq_one_letter_code
_entity_poly.pdbx_strand_id
1 'polypeptide(L)'
;MINYMKSPLAIPIAVSAGIVYGLLDIAYLNIFAKTIADIFMRVLKLLSLPVISFALLSTLSGLGNWQTLQRIGLRIVRYTLLTTIVSASFAAALFAIFRPKLQNMTQIPDNTLSAASGSYTEQLLNSFIPSNIMQPFVEHNVIGVLMIAIFFGLGILSLPEKKRMAAHEFLDSIFSVVMNLIKSVVLVMPIAVFAFITEFVHDMQAGLDLSKLAIYLGIVVG
;
A
#
# COMPACT_ATOMS: atom_id res chain seq x y z
N MET A 1 -3.07 26.99 12.40
CA MET A 1 -3.42 25.56 12.26
C MET A 1 -2.76 24.89 11.05
N ILE A 2 -2.85 25.46 9.83
CA ILE A 2 -2.26 24.88 8.60
C ILE A 2 -0.72 24.78 8.62
N ASN A 3 -0.02 25.73 9.26
CA ASN A 3 1.44 25.67 9.37
C ASN A 3 1.95 24.56 10.30
N TYR A 4 1.13 24.11 11.26
CA TYR A 4 1.53 23.07 12.22
C TYR A 4 1.55 21.68 11.57
N MET A 5 0.58 21.41 10.69
CA MET A 5 0.47 20.14 9.95
C MET A 5 1.60 19.91 8.94
N LYS A 6 2.32 20.97 8.52
CA LYS A 6 3.49 20.87 7.65
C LYS A 6 4.81 20.65 8.40
N SER A 7 4.79 20.77 9.73
CA SER A 7 6.01 20.61 10.52
C SER A 7 6.39 19.12 10.62
N PRO A 8 7.68 18.77 10.57
CA PRO A 8 8.12 17.39 10.75
C PRO A 8 7.77 16.83 12.14
N LEU A 9 7.44 17.70 13.09
CA LEU A 9 7.03 17.34 14.45
C LEU A 9 5.53 16.97 14.57
N ALA A 10 4.72 17.21 13.54
CA ALA A 10 3.27 16.96 13.62
C ALA A 10 2.93 15.48 13.80
N ILE A 11 3.65 14.59 13.09
CA ILE A 11 3.43 13.14 13.16
C ILE A 11 3.77 12.57 14.54
N PRO A 12 4.96 12.80 15.13
CA PRO A 12 5.25 12.26 16.45
C PRO A 12 4.30 12.79 17.52
N ILE A 13 3.88 14.06 17.44
CA ILE A 13 2.87 14.63 18.35
C ILE A 13 1.52 13.91 18.18
N ALA A 14 1.09 13.66 16.95
CA ALA A 14 -0.14 12.92 16.67
C ALA A 14 -0.09 11.48 17.20
N VAL A 15 1.06 10.79 17.06
CA VAL A 15 1.28 9.45 17.62
C VAL A 15 1.20 9.49 19.14
N SER A 16 1.94 10.39 19.80
CA SER A 16 1.91 10.51 21.26
C SER A 16 0.52 10.84 21.79
N ALA A 17 -0.19 11.77 21.13
CA ALA A 17 -1.58 12.07 21.45
C ALA A 17 -2.46 10.82 21.26
N GLY A 18 -2.36 10.12 20.13
CA GLY A 18 -3.17 8.93 19.85
C GLY A 18 -2.97 7.84 20.90
N ILE A 19 -1.74 7.63 21.37
CA ILE A 19 -1.46 6.67 22.45
C ILE A 19 -2.16 7.09 23.75
N VAL A 20 -2.00 8.35 24.18
CA VAL A 20 -2.61 8.85 25.41
C VAL A 20 -4.13 8.72 25.35
N TYR A 21 -4.73 9.14 24.24
CA TYR A 21 -6.17 9.15 24.07
C TYR A 21 -6.77 7.75 23.88
N GLY A 22 -6.07 6.84 23.18
CA GLY A 22 -6.46 5.43 23.11
C GLY A 22 -6.38 4.74 24.46
N LEU A 23 -5.47 5.16 25.34
CA LEU A 23 -5.36 4.61 26.69
C LEU A 23 -6.50 5.04 27.64
N LEU A 24 -7.08 6.22 27.41
CA LEU A 24 -8.14 6.80 28.25
C LEU A 24 -9.52 6.17 27.98
N ASP A 25 -9.65 5.38 26.91
CA ASP A 25 -10.87 4.66 26.51
C ASP A 25 -12.16 5.50 26.48
N ILE A 26 -12.08 6.71 25.93
CA ILE A 26 -13.22 7.62 25.85
C ILE A 26 -14.09 7.26 24.64
N ALA A 27 -15.27 6.69 24.89
CA ALA A 27 -16.17 6.17 23.85
C ALA A 27 -16.43 7.14 22.67
N TYR A 28 -16.73 8.41 22.94
CA TYR A 28 -16.97 9.42 21.89
C TYR A 28 -15.74 9.65 21.00
N LEU A 29 -14.54 9.60 21.60
CA LEU A 29 -13.30 9.84 20.90
C LEU A 29 -12.91 8.64 20.02
N ASN A 30 -13.20 7.42 20.48
CA ASN A 30 -12.97 6.19 19.71
C ASN A 30 -13.88 6.13 18.47
N ILE A 31 -15.16 6.50 18.61
CA ILE A 31 -16.09 6.59 17.47
C ILE A 31 -15.61 7.62 16.44
N PHE A 32 -15.16 8.79 16.92
CA PHE A 32 -14.62 9.83 16.07
C PHE A 32 -13.34 9.38 15.36
N ALA A 33 -12.39 8.78 16.09
CA ALA A 33 -11.14 8.25 15.56
C ALA A 33 -11.41 7.21 14.48
N LYS A 34 -12.25 6.21 14.75
CA LYS A 34 -12.66 5.20 13.78
C LYS A 34 -13.26 5.80 12.52
N THR A 35 -14.15 6.78 12.66
CA THR A 35 -14.77 7.46 11.51
C THR A 35 -13.71 8.17 10.65
N ILE A 36 -12.75 8.85 11.27
CA ILE A 36 -11.65 9.49 10.55
C ILE A 36 -10.74 8.47 9.88
N ALA A 37 -10.38 7.38 10.56
CA ALA A 37 -9.59 6.29 10.01
C ALA A 37 -10.26 5.69 8.77
N ASP A 38 -11.57 5.39 8.84
CA ASP A 38 -12.36 4.87 7.73
C ASP A 38 -12.42 5.84 6.54
N ILE A 39 -12.65 7.13 6.79
CA ILE A 39 -12.66 8.16 5.74
C ILE A 39 -11.28 8.23 5.07
N PHE A 40 -10.21 8.25 5.86
CA PHE A 40 -8.86 8.33 5.32
C PHE A 40 -8.51 7.10 4.50
N MET A 41 -8.88 5.89 4.97
CA MET A 41 -8.70 4.65 4.21
C MET A 41 -9.45 4.68 2.86
N ARG A 42 -10.67 5.23 2.82
CA ARG A 42 -11.41 5.40 1.56
C ARG A 42 -10.69 6.35 0.60
N VAL A 43 -10.13 7.45 1.12
CA VAL A 43 -9.34 8.39 0.32
C VAL A 43 -8.06 7.75 -0.21
N LEU A 44 -7.34 6.98 0.61
CA LEU A 44 -6.15 6.25 0.17
C LEU A 44 -6.47 5.22 -0.92
N LYS A 45 -7.56 4.46 -0.77
CA LYS A 45 -8.03 3.51 -1.78
C LYS A 45 -8.48 4.19 -3.08
N LEU A 46 -9.09 5.36 -2.99
CA LEU A 46 -9.48 6.16 -4.16
C LEU A 46 -8.26 6.65 -4.93
N LEU A 47 -7.23 7.12 -4.23
CA LEU A 47 -6.02 7.65 -4.86
C LEU A 47 -5.07 6.55 -5.34
N SER A 48 -5.04 5.38 -4.73
CA SER A 48 -4.04 4.36 -5.05
C SER A 48 -4.06 3.95 -6.53
N LEU A 49 -5.23 3.66 -7.11
CA LEU A 49 -5.33 3.18 -8.50
C LEU A 49 -4.95 4.25 -9.54
N PRO A 50 -5.48 5.50 -9.50
CA PRO A 50 -5.04 6.56 -10.40
C PRO A 50 -3.56 6.88 -10.28
N VAL A 51 -3.02 6.88 -9.06
CA VAL A 51 -1.59 7.15 -8.82
C VAL A 51 -0.75 6.10 -9.53
N ILE A 52 -1.07 4.82 -9.33
CA ILE A 52 -0.32 3.71 -9.91
C ILE A 52 -0.41 3.74 -11.45
N SER A 53 -1.61 3.93 -12.00
CA SER A 53 -1.81 3.90 -13.46
C SER A 53 -1.08 5.07 -14.15
N PHE A 54 -1.30 6.30 -13.70
CA PHE A 54 -0.69 7.48 -14.33
C PHE A 54 0.80 7.59 -14.05
N ALA A 55 1.29 7.16 -12.88
CA ALA A 55 2.73 7.11 -12.61
C ALA A 55 3.44 6.19 -13.61
N LEU A 56 2.93 4.98 -13.83
CA LEU A 56 3.52 4.05 -14.78
C LEU A 56 3.38 4.55 -16.22
N LEU A 57 2.23 5.07 -16.61
CA LEU A 57 2.02 5.61 -17.96
C LEU A 57 2.95 6.79 -18.25
N SER A 58 3.07 7.77 -17.34
CA SER A 58 4.02 8.88 -17.48
C SER A 58 5.47 8.37 -17.54
N THR A 59 5.83 7.47 -16.62
CA THR A 59 7.19 6.90 -16.56
C THR A 59 7.57 6.17 -17.85
N LEU A 60 6.71 5.27 -18.34
CA LEU A 60 6.98 4.47 -19.54
C LEU A 60 6.95 5.30 -20.81
N SER A 61 6.03 6.27 -20.92
CA SER A 61 5.95 7.17 -22.08
C SER A 61 7.13 8.13 -22.18
N GLY A 62 7.75 8.49 -21.05
CA GLY A 62 8.97 9.30 -20.99
C GLY A 62 10.25 8.56 -21.34
N LEU A 63 10.21 7.23 -21.54
CA LEU A 63 11.39 6.47 -21.94
C LEU A 63 11.70 6.66 -23.44
N GLY A 64 12.99 6.78 -23.75
CA GLY A 64 13.44 7.03 -25.13
C GLY A 64 13.33 5.82 -26.07
N ASN A 65 13.53 4.59 -25.55
CA ASN A 65 13.42 3.37 -26.35
C ASN A 65 13.18 2.12 -25.48
N TRP A 66 12.81 1.03 -26.17
CA TRP A 66 12.55 -0.28 -25.56
C TRP A 66 13.77 -0.87 -24.83
N GLN A 67 14.97 -0.69 -25.38
CA GLN A 67 16.19 -1.25 -24.80
C GLN A 67 16.49 -0.64 -23.42
N THR A 68 16.19 0.65 -23.26
CA THR A 68 16.33 1.37 -21.99
C THR A 68 15.36 0.81 -20.96
N LEU A 69 14.09 0.63 -21.35
CA LEU A 69 13.09 0.00 -20.51
C LEU A 69 13.52 -1.40 -20.06
N GLN A 70 13.94 -2.25 -20.99
CA GLN A 70 14.34 -3.63 -20.66
C GLN A 70 15.52 -3.67 -19.68
N ARG A 71 16.54 -2.82 -19.88
CA ARG A 71 17.71 -2.75 -18.99
C ARG A 71 17.33 -2.28 -17.58
N ILE A 72 16.51 -1.24 -17.48
CA ILE A 72 16.07 -0.69 -16.20
C ILE A 72 15.13 -1.68 -15.51
N GLY A 73 14.12 -2.18 -16.21
CA GLY A 73 13.15 -3.14 -15.70
C GLY A 73 13.79 -4.41 -15.19
N LEU A 74 14.71 -5.01 -15.94
CA LEU A 74 15.42 -6.22 -15.51
C LEU A 74 16.29 -5.96 -14.28
N ARG A 75 16.96 -4.80 -14.21
CA ARG A 75 17.75 -4.43 -13.03
C ARG A 75 16.86 -4.27 -11.81
N ILE A 76 15.70 -3.63 -11.93
CA ILE A 76 14.75 -3.45 -10.84
C ILE A 76 14.20 -4.81 -10.38
N VAL A 77 13.69 -5.64 -11.30
CA VAL A 77 13.15 -6.96 -10.95
C VAL A 77 14.18 -7.82 -10.23
N ARG A 78 15.40 -7.90 -10.77
CA ARG A 78 16.49 -8.67 -10.15
C ARG A 78 16.85 -8.11 -8.76
N TYR A 79 16.97 -6.79 -8.64
CA TYR A 79 17.27 -6.14 -7.36
C TYR A 79 16.18 -6.43 -6.33
N THR A 80 14.91 -6.20 -6.68
CA THR A 80 13.77 -6.43 -5.79
C THR A 80 13.69 -7.89 -5.38
N LEU A 81 13.77 -8.84 -6.32
CA LEU A 81 13.71 -10.26 -6.00
C LEU A 81 14.86 -10.70 -5.07
N LEU A 82 16.09 -10.27 -5.33
CA LEU A 82 17.21 -10.59 -4.46
C LEU A 82 17.01 -10.00 -3.05
N THR A 83 16.62 -8.73 -2.94
CA THR A 83 16.35 -8.11 -1.64
C THR A 83 15.19 -8.78 -0.91
N THR A 84 14.11 -9.15 -1.60
CA THR A 84 12.98 -9.86 -1.00
C THR A 84 13.37 -11.24 -0.51
N ILE A 85 14.16 -11.99 -1.28
CA ILE A 85 14.64 -13.31 -0.87
C ILE A 85 15.52 -13.20 0.37
N VAL A 86 16.44 -12.22 0.40
CA VAL A 86 17.31 -11.98 1.56
C VAL A 86 16.48 -11.59 2.79
N SER A 87 15.59 -10.60 2.66
CA SER A 87 14.73 -10.16 3.76
C SER A 87 13.79 -11.27 4.25
N ALA A 88 13.19 -12.04 3.35
CA ALA A 88 12.32 -13.16 3.71
C ALA A 88 13.08 -14.29 4.42
N SER A 89 14.32 -14.58 3.97
CA SER A 89 15.18 -15.57 4.62
C SER A 89 15.59 -15.11 6.02
N PHE A 90 15.91 -13.82 6.17
CA PHE A 90 16.25 -13.22 7.46
C PHE A 90 15.06 -13.24 8.43
N ALA A 91 13.87 -12.80 7.99
CA ALA A 91 12.64 -12.87 8.77
C ALA A 91 12.30 -14.31 9.17
N ALA A 92 12.45 -15.27 8.25
CA ALA A 92 12.24 -16.69 8.53
C ALA A 92 13.23 -17.23 9.58
N ALA A 93 14.49 -16.80 9.52
CA ALA A 93 15.50 -17.18 10.50
C ALA A 93 15.18 -16.63 11.90
N LEU A 94 14.81 -15.34 12.01
CA LEU A 94 14.39 -14.75 13.28
C LEU A 94 13.15 -15.46 13.85
N PHE A 95 12.17 -15.76 13.02
CA PHE A 95 10.98 -16.50 13.43
C PHE A 95 11.32 -17.89 13.97
N ALA A 96 12.25 -18.60 13.32
CA ALA A 96 12.71 -19.92 13.74
C ALA A 96 13.49 -19.92 15.08
N ILE A 97 14.19 -18.81 15.39
CA ILE A 97 14.96 -18.62 16.62
C ILE A 97 14.04 -18.23 17.78
N PHE A 98 13.25 -17.18 17.62
CA PHE A 98 12.44 -16.61 18.70
C PHE A 98 11.16 -17.41 18.97
N ARG A 99 10.69 -18.23 18.00
CA ARG A 99 9.53 -19.13 18.11
C ARG A 99 8.41 -18.53 18.98
N PRO A 100 7.78 -17.43 18.55
CA PRO A 100 6.74 -16.79 19.36
C PRO A 100 5.68 -17.84 19.71
N LYS A 101 5.58 -18.18 21.00
CA LYS A 101 4.63 -19.19 21.47
C LYS A 101 3.22 -18.66 21.24
N LEU A 102 2.58 -19.12 20.16
CA LEU A 102 1.16 -18.95 19.88
C LEU A 102 0.34 -19.82 20.85
N GLN A 103 0.47 -19.58 22.15
CA GLN A 103 -0.47 -20.15 23.11
C GLN A 103 -1.82 -19.47 22.87
N ASN A 104 -2.77 -20.27 22.36
CA ASN A 104 -4.21 -20.01 22.16
C ASN A 104 -4.67 -19.64 20.73
N MET A 105 -4.11 -20.22 19.67
CA MET A 105 -4.76 -20.25 18.33
C MET A 105 -5.28 -21.65 17.95
N THR A 106 -5.80 -22.43 18.90
CA THR A 106 -6.44 -23.74 18.66
C THR A 106 -7.89 -23.64 18.17
N GLN A 107 -8.33 -22.47 17.70
CA GLN A 107 -9.60 -22.31 16.99
C GLN A 107 -9.37 -21.49 15.72
N ILE A 108 -8.57 -22.03 14.79
CA ILE A 108 -8.85 -21.77 13.38
C ILE A 108 -10.07 -22.62 13.08
N PRO A 109 -11.25 -22.06 12.76
CA PRO A 109 -12.35 -22.87 12.28
C PRO A 109 -11.85 -23.60 11.02
N ASP A 110 -11.89 -24.94 11.05
CA ASP A 110 -11.54 -25.81 9.90
C ASP A 110 -12.27 -25.41 8.61
N ASN A 111 -13.32 -24.60 8.71
CA ASN A 111 -14.09 -24.05 7.61
C ASN A 111 -13.44 -22.89 6.82
N THR A 112 -12.24 -22.42 7.18
CA THR A 112 -11.54 -21.35 6.43
C THR A 112 -10.38 -21.84 5.57
N LEU A 113 -10.01 -23.12 5.68
CA LEU A 113 -9.11 -23.80 4.75
C LEU A 113 -9.90 -24.54 3.65
N SER A 114 -11.01 -23.94 3.18
CA SER A 114 -11.34 -24.12 1.77
C SER A 114 -10.25 -23.41 0.98
N ALA A 115 -9.12 -24.10 0.79
CA ALA A 115 -8.24 -23.88 -0.34
C ALA A 115 -9.17 -23.72 -1.53
N ALA A 116 -9.22 -22.50 -2.09
CA ALA A 116 -10.11 -22.15 -3.17
C ALA A 116 -10.09 -23.29 -4.19
N SER A 117 -11.25 -23.90 -4.42
CA SER A 117 -11.44 -25.05 -5.32
C SER A 117 -11.30 -24.67 -6.80
N GLY A 118 -10.56 -23.61 -7.10
CA GLY A 118 -10.10 -23.24 -8.43
C GLY A 118 -8.61 -23.53 -8.53
N SER A 119 -8.13 -23.89 -9.72
CA SER A 119 -6.69 -24.01 -9.93
C SER A 119 -6.04 -22.67 -9.56
N TYR A 120 -5.10 -22.66 -8.61
CA TYR A 120 -4.36 -21.45 -8.20
C TYR A 120 -3.79 -20.70 -9.41
N THR A 121 -3.48 -21.42 -10.49
CA THR A 121 -3.04 -20.86 -11.77
C THR A 121 -4.11 -20.02 -12.47
N GLU A 122 -5.38 -20.42 -12.44
CA GLU A 122 -6.49 -19.68 -13.05
C GLU A 122 -6.78 -18.38 -12.26
N GLN A 123 -6.77 -18.46 -10.93
CA GLN A 123 -6.97 -17.28 -10.09
C GLN A 123 -5.82 -16.27 -10.25
N LEU A 124 -4.57 -16.75 -10.35
CA LEU A 124 -3.42 -15.90 -10.64
C LEU A 124 -3.51 -15.31 -12.05
N LEU A 125 -3.85 -16.12 -13.06
CA LEU A 125 -3.96 -15.64 -14.43
C LEU A 125 -5.02 -14.54 -14.58
N ASN A 126 -6.20 -14.74 -13.99
CA ASN A 126 -7.30 -13.77 -14.00
C ASN A 126 -6.96 -12.50 -13.21
N SER A 127 -6.13 -12.60 -12.17
CA SER A 127 -5.67 -11.43 -11.41
C SER A 127 -4.66 -10.60 -12.22
N PHE A 128 -3.77 -11.25 -12.96
CA PHE A 128 -2.74 -10.60 -13.77
C PHE A 128 -3.30 -10.02 -15.07
N ILE A 129 -4.08 -10.79 -15.82
CA ILE A 129 -4.61 -10.38 -17.12
C ILE A 129 -6.11 -10.18 -16.98
N PRO A 130 -6.58 -8.93 -16.82
CA PRO A 130 -7.99 -8.66 -16.65
C PRO A 130 -8.74 -8.88 -17.96
N SER A 131 -9.98 -9.35 -17.86
CA SER A 131 -10.83 -9.57 -19.04
C SER A 131 -11.27 -8.26 -19.72
N ASN A 132 -11.22 -7.15 -18.98
CA ASN A 132 -11.64 -5.82 -19.41
C ASN A 132 -10.72 -4.74 -18.81
N ILE A 133 -10.56 -3.62 -19.54
CA ILE A 133 -9.78 -2.45 -19.11
C ILE A 133 -10.36 -1.80 -17.83
N MET A 134 -11.69 -1.78 -17.68
CA MET A 134 -12.35 -1.09 -16.56
C MET A 134 -12.49 -1.96 -15.31
N GLN A 135 -12.54 -3.28 -15.46
CA GLN A 135 -12.81 -4.21 -14.35
C GLN A 135 -11.81 -4.06 -13.19
N PRO A 136 -10.49 -3.95 -13.41
CA PRO A 136 -9.53 -3.78 -12.31
C PRO A 136 -9.72 -2.50 -11.49
N PHE A 137 -10.26 -1.44 -12.10
CA PHE A 137 -10.55 -0.20 -11.41
C PHE A 137 -11.75 -0.32 -10.46
N VAL A 138 -12.74 -1.11 -10.85
CA VAL A 138 -13.95 -1.34 -10.05
C VAL A 138 -13.67 -2.34 -8.92
N GLU A 139 -12.89 -3.38 -9.19
CA GLU A 139 -12.57 -4.43 -8.21
C GLU A 139 -11.40 -4.06 -7.27
N HIS A 140 -10.82 -2.87 -7.44
CA HIS A 140 -9.59 -2.47 -6.74
C HIS A 140 -8.42 -3.46 -6.93
N ASN A 141 -8.37 -4.12 -8.08
CA ASN A 141 -7.30 -5.04 -8.43
C ASN A 141 -6.06 -4.25 -8.89
N VAL A 142 -5.14 -4.01 -7.95
CA VAL A 142 -3.89 -3.28 -8.19
C VAL A 142 -3.03 -3.95 -9.26
N ILE A 143 -2.90 -5.28 -9.26
CA ILE A 143 -2.03 -5.98 -10.22
C ILE A 143 -2.60 -5.91 -11.65
N GLY A 144 -3.93 -5.99 -11.80
CA GLY A 144 -4.59 -5.78 -13.09
C GLY A 144 -4.40 -4.36 -13.62
N VAL A 145 -4.52 -3.34 -12.77
CA VAL A 145 -4.26 -1.94 -13.15
C VAL A 145 -2.80 -1.74 -13.57
N LEU A 146 -1.84 -2.34 -12.84
CA LEU A 146 -0.42 -2.33 -13.19
C LEU A 146 -0.18 -2.92 -14.60
N MET A 147 -0.77 -4.07 -14.88
CA MET A 147 -0.63 -4.74 -16.18
C MET A 147 -1.20 -3.91 -17.33
N ILE A 148 -2.41 -3.36 -17.17
CA ILE A 148 -3.00 -2.44 -18.15
C ILE A 148 -2.08 -1.24 -18.39
N ALA A 149 -1.62 -0.57 -17.33
CA ALA A 149 -0.76 0.61 -17.44
C ALA A 149 0.56 0.28 -18.16
N ILE A 150 1.13 -0.91 -17.92
CA ILE A 150 2.31 -1.40 -18.65
C ILE A 150 1.98 -1.60 -20.14
N PHE A 151 0.92 -2.33 -20.49
CA PHE A 151 0.58 -2.58 -21.90
C PHE A 151 0.34 -1.27 -22.68
N PHE A 152 -0.41 -0.33 -22.10
CA PHE A 152 -0.62 0.98 -22.70
C PHE A 152 0.68 1.79 -22.78
N GLY A 153 1.49 1.80 -21.72
CA GLY A 153 2.79 2.47 -21.71
C GLY A 153 3.76 1.94 -22.76
N LEU A 154 3.79 0.62 -22.97
CA LEU A 154 4.58 -0.03 -24.02
C LEU A 154 4.07 0.31 -25.43
N GLY A 155 2.74 0.40 -25.59
CA GLY A 155 2.13 0.87 -26.83
C GLY A 155 2.54 2.30 -27.18
N ILE A 156 2.54 3.20 -26.20
CA ILE A 156 2.99 4.58 -26.35
C ILE A 156 4.49 4.66 -26.66
N LEU A 157 5.31 3.84 -26.00
CA LEU A 157 6.75 3.78 -26.23
C LEU A 157 7.11 3.40 -27.68
N SER A 158 6.23 2.64 -28.34
CA SER A 158 6.38 2.19 -29.73
C SER A 158 5.96 3.24 -30.76
N LEU A 159 5.39 4.38 -30.35
CA LEU A 159 4.98 5.46 -31.25
C LEU A 159 6.19 6.27 -31.74
N PRO A 160 6.06 6.95 -32.90
CA PRO A 160 7.05 7.94 -33.34
C PRO A 160 7.24 9.03 -32.28
N GLU A 161 8.47 9.52 -32.15
CA GLU A 161 8.90 10.44 -31.09
C GLU A 161 7.93 11.61 -30.86
N LYS A 162 7.51 12.30 -31.94
CA LYS A 162 6.57 13.43 -31.84
C LYS A 162 5.24 13.05 -31.18
N LYS A 163 4.66 11.89 -31.53
CA LYS A 163 3.39 11.41 -30.93
C LYS A 163 3.60 10.93 -29.50
N ARG A 164 4.72 10.26 -29.24
CA ARG A 164 5.09 9.80 -27.90
C ARG A 164 5.28 10.97 -26.93
N MET A 165 5.99 12.02 -27.33
CA MET A 165 6.20 13.21 -26.48
C MET A 165 4.89 13.91 -26.15
N ALA A 166 3.99 14.10 -27.14
CA ALA A 166 2.67 14.67 -26.89
C ALA A 166 1.84 13.83 -25.90
N ALA A 167 1.88 12.50 -26.02
CA ALA A 167 1.22 11.60 -25.07
C ALA A 167 1.86 11.68 -23.68
N HIS A 168 3.19 11.76 -23.59
CA HIS A 168 3.93 11.89 -22.34
C HIS A 168 3.57 13.19 -21.61
N GLU A 169 3.59 14.34 -22.29
CA GLU A 169 3.23 15.65 -21.69
C GLU A 169 1.80 15.65 -21.13
N PHE A 170 0.86 15.04 -21.86
CA PHE A 170 -0.53 14.89 -21.40
C PHE A 170 -0.63 14.00 -20.14
N LEU A 171 0.00 12.83 -20.17
CA LEU A 171 0.00 11.89 -19.06
C LEU A 171 0.71 12.46 -17.83
N ASP A 172 1.82 13.16 -18.02
CA ASP A 172 2.58 13.80 -16.95
C ASP A 172 1.81 14.96 -16.32
N SER A 173 1.04 15.71 -17.12
CA SER A 173 0.12 16.74 -16.63
C SER A 173 -0.96 16.14 -15.73
N ILE A 174 -1.57 15.01 -16.14
CA ILE A 174 -2.56 14.30 -15.31
C ILE A 174 -1.89 13.77 -14.03
N PHE A 175 -0.71 13.15 -14.15
CA PHE A 175 0.03 12.64 -13.00
C PHE A 175 0.37 13.76 -12.01
N SER A 176 0.72 14.95 -12.50
CA SER A 176 0.95 16.15 -11.67
C SER A 176 -0.30 16.61 -10.92
N VAL A 177 -1.48 16.53 -11.53
CA VAL A 177 -2.76 16.79 -10.84
C VAL A 177 -2.98 15.77 -9.73
N VAL A 178 -2.77 14.48 -10.01
CA VAL A 178 -2.86 13.41 -9.02
C VAL A 178 -1.86 13.63 -7.87
N MET A 179 -0.63 14.06 -8.18
CA MET A 179 0.39 14.39 -7.17
C MET A 179 -0.04 15.58 -6.29
N ASN A 180 -0.73 16.57 -6.85
CA ASN A 180 -1.28 17.67 -6.04
C ASN A 180 -2.41 17.19 -5.12
N LEU A 181 -3.24 16.24 -5.54
CA LEU A 181 -4.21 15.59 -4.65
C LEU A 181 -3.52 14.84 -3.51
N ILE A 182 -2.45 14.09 -3.81
CA ILE A 182 -1.64 13.42 -2.78
C ILE A 182 -1.12 14.45 -1.77
N LYS A 183 -0.54 15.57 -2.22
CA LYS A 183 -0.02 16.62 -1.31
C LYS A 183 -1.09 17.15 -0.36
N SER A 184 -2.32 17.32 -0.84
CA SER A 184 -3.47 17.71 -0.01
C SER A 184 -3.81 16.65 1.04
N VAL A 185 -3.77 15.37 0.67
CA VAL A 185 -4.01 14.26 1.62
C VAL A 185 -2.91 14.16 2.66
N VAL A 186 -1.65 14.34 2.26
CA VAL A 186 -0.50 14.36 3.18
C VAL A 186 -0.63 15.48 4.22
N LEU A 187 -1.23 16.63 3.88
CA LEU A 187 -1.48 17.69 4.84
C LEU A 187 -2.40 17.23 6.00
N VAL A 188 -3.35 16.34 5.73
CA VAL A 188 -4.30 15.80 6.72
C VAL A 188 -3.73 14.56 7.43
N MET A 189 -2.58 14.05 6.99
CA MET A 189 -1.95 12.83 7.53
C MET A 189 -1.77 12.82 9.06
N PRO A 190 -1.38 13.91 9.74
CA PRO A 190 -1.25 13.89 11.21
C PRO A 190 -2.56 13.55 11.91
N ILE A 191 -3.70 14.02 11.40
CA ILE A 191 -5.02 13.75 11.97
C ILE A 191 -5.38 12.26 11.76
N ALA A 192 -5.07 11.72 10.58
CA ALA A 192 -5.28 10.31 10.30
C ALA A 192 -4.41 9.41 11.17
N VAL A 193 -3.12 9.74 11.34
CA VAL A 193 -2.21 9.01 12.23
C VAL A 193 -2.70 9.02 13.66
N PHE A 194 -3.16 10.17 14.17
CA PHE A 194 -3.79 10.26 15.49
C PHE A 194 -4.97 9.28 15.62
N ALA A 195 -5.88 9.29 14.64
CA ALA A 195 -7.05 8.42 14.63
C ALA A 195 -6.68 6.93 14.58
N PHE A 196 -5.78 6.52 13.69
CA PHE A 196 -5.32 5.12 13.60
C PHE A 196 -4.63 4.64 14.86
N ILE A 197 -3.78 5.46 15.47
CA ILE A 197 -3.09 5.07 16.70
C ILE A 197 -4.07 4.98 17.87
N THR A 198 -5.07 5.87 17.94
CA THR A 198 -6.13 5.80 18.96
C THR A 198 -6.93 4.51 18.83
N GLU A 199 -7.39 4.19 17.62
CA GLU A 199 -8.13 2.95 17.33
C GLU A 199 -7.29 1.71 17.63
N PHE A 200 -6.02 1.70 17.20
CA PHE A 200 -5.09 0.61 17.47
C PHE A 200 -4.89 0.36 18.97
N VAL A 201 -4.66 1.42 19.75
CA VAL A 201 -4.46 1.29 21.21
C VAL A 201 -5.75 0.88 21.93
N HIS A 202 -6.90 1.35 21.49
CA HIS A 202 -8.19 0.90 22.02
C HIS A 202 -8.40 -0.61 21.79
N ASP A 203 -8.17 -1.09 20.57
CA ASP A 203 -8.23 -2.52 20.24
C ASP A 203 -7.21 -3.33 21.06
N MET A 204 -6.06 -2.73 21.40
CA MET A 204 -5.08 -3.37 22.27
C MET A 204 -5.60 -3.59 23.69
N GLN A 205 -6.31 -2.63 24.27
CA GLN A 205 -6.90 -2.77 25.61
C GLN A 205 -8.01 -3.84 25.65
N ALA A 206 -8.71 -4.05 24.54
CA ALA A 206 -9.79 -5.02 24.42
C ALA A 206 -9.34 -6.50 24.43
N GLY A 207 -8.04 -6.79 24.52
CA GLY A 207 -7.53 -8.16 24.74
C GLY A 207 -6.29 -8.56 23.94
N LEU A 208 -5.55 -7.64 23.32
CA LEU A 208 -4.27 -7.97 22.69
C LEU A 208 -3.16 -8.04 23.74
N ASP A 209 -2.56 -9.22 23.85
CA ASP A 209 -1.47 -9.50 24.77
C ASP A 209 -0.21 -8.69 24.37
N LEU A 210 0.02 -7.56 25.04
CA LEU A 210 1.14 -6.61 24.80
C LEU A 210 2.49 -7.32 24.68
N SER A 211 2.68 -8.39 25.45
CA SER A 211 3.88 -9.22 25.45
C SER A 211 4.12 -9.92 24.11
N LYS A 212 3.06 -10.48 23.50
CA LYS A 212 3.13 -11.18 22.20
C LYS A 212 3.34 -10.19 21.06
N LEU A 213 2.70 -9.02 21.13
CA LEU A 213 2.88 -7.97 20.14
C LEU A 213 4.31 -7.38 20.21
N ALA A 214 4.85 -7.16 21.40
CA ALA A 214 6.22 -6.66 21.57
C ALA A 214 7.25 -7.66 21.02
N ILE A 215 7.06 -8.96 21.25
CA ILE A 215 7.90 -10.02 20.65
C ILE A 215 7.74 -10.04 19.12
N TYR A 216 6.51 -9.95 18.61
CA TYR A 216 6.24 -9.88 17.18
C TYR A 216 6.90 -8.66 16.53
N LEU A 217 6.73 -7.47 17.11
CA LEU A 217 7.37 -6.24 16.64
C LEU A 217 8.90 -6.33 16.73
N GLY A 218 9.45 -6.92 17.78
CA GLY A 218 10.89 -7.14 17.91
C GLY A 218 11.46 -8.06 16.82
N ILE A 219 10.68 -9.07 16.39
CA ILE A 219 11.06 -9.99 15.29
C ILE A 219 10.89 -9.33 13.91
N VAL A 220 9.89 -8.45 13.74
CA VAL A 220 9.59 -7.81 12.45
C VAL A 220 10.46 -6.58 12.20
N VAL A 221 10.85 -5.85 13.25
CA VAL A 221 11.65 -4.62 13.17
C VAL A 221 13.15 -4.91 13.29
N GLY A 222 13.54 -5.95 14.03
CA GLY A 222 14.92 -6.43 14.14
C GLY A 222 15.35 -7.22 12.93
#